data_AF-A0A517MGT2-F1
#
_entry.id   AF-A0A517MGT2-F1
#
_cell.length_a   1.000
_cell.length_b   1.000
_cell.length_c   1.000
_cell.angle_alpha   90.00
_cell.angle_beta   90.00
_cell.angle_gamma   90.00
#
_symmetry.space_group_name_H-M   'P 1'
#
loop_
_entity.id
_entity.type
_entity.pdbx_description
1 polymer ?
#
loop_
_entity_poly.entity_id
_entity_poly.type
_entity_poly.pdbx_seq_one_letter_code
_entity_poly.pdbx_strand_id
1 'polypeptide(L)'
;MGQDLWTAIVVMSGISLICGFLTGRFAYKKRGQTTMLWLALSVFAMVYFMLYASGQLFWARWVPASAAIIYTNLAALFAACGAGWAWRLPDTPVWRRGIMAGMLAVASAASIIWPLLSIALRPPPAGDDQWRDGVALQTSWATCSPAAAATFLNAEEIKSSEAELIPLCLTDSSGTPTLGLYRGVKLVANENGKDVAILTTDLEGLIAADKWPVLIGVQLPFGTEDRRYAEQWGWIPGMGHSVVVLGRDGNDRFIVGDPSIGLEVWDRSDMEILWHGIGMRLVPAKR
;
A
#
# COMPACT_ATOMS: atom_id res chain seq x y z
N MET A 1 -13.72 1.86 -13.91
CA MET A 1 -12.44 1.62 -13.22
C MET A 1 -12.43 1.86 -11.69
N GLY A 2 -13.59 1.93 -11.02
CA GLY A 2 -13.61 2.08 -9.54
C GLY A 2 -14.75 1.34 -8.83
N GLN A 3 -15.42 0.41 -9.52
CA GLN A 3 -16.53 -0.34 -8.92
C GLN A 3 -16.04 -1.20 -7.75
N ASP A 4 -14.84 -1.77 -7.86
CA ASP A 4 -14.20 -2.56 -6.80
C ASP A 4 -13.99 -1.75 -5.50
N LEU A 5 -13.50 -0.52 -5.62
CA LEU A 5 -13.30 0.38 -4.48
C LEU A 5 -14.64 0.79 -3.86
N TRP A 6 -15.65 1.16 -4.65
CA TRP A 6 -16.96 1.50 -4.11
C TRP A 6 -17.63 0.33 -3.40
N THR A 7 -17.54 -0.89 -3.96
CA THR A 7 -18.00 -2.10 -3.28
C THR A 7 -17.28 -2.29 -1.95
N ALA A 8 -15.95 -2.16 -1.92
CA ALA A 8 -15.18 -2.27 -0.69
C ALA A 8 -15.56 -1.19 0.34
N ILE A 9 -15.79 0.05 -0.09
CA ILE A 9 -16.25 1.15 0.78
C ILE A 9 -17.60 0.81 1.41
N VAL A 10 -18.57 0.37 0.61
CA VAL A 10 -19.91 0.00 1.09
C VAL A 10 -19.83 -1.15 2.09
N VAL A 11 -19.07 -2.21 1.76
CA VAL A 11 -18.88 -3.37 2.64
C VAL A 11 -18.21 -2.96 3.96
N MET A 12 -17.08 -2.25 3.91
CA MET A 12 -16.35 -1.84 5.11
C MET A 12 -17.13 -0.83 5.95
N SER A 13 -17.93 0.05 5.32
CA SER A 13 -18.83 0.95 6.03
C SER A 13 -19.93 0.16 6.74
N GLY A 14 -20.54 -0.82 6.07
CA GLY A 14 -21.52 -1.72 6.68
C GLY A 14 -20.96 -2.48 7.87
N ILE A 15 -19.78 -3.10 7.74
CA ILE A 15 -19.10 -3.80 8.83
C ILE A 15 -18.79 -2.84 9.98
N SER A 16 -18.28 -1.64 9.69
CA SER A 16 -18.00 -0.62 10.71
C SER A 16 -19.26 -0.19 11.47
N LEU A 17 -20.37 0.03 10.77
CA LEU A 17 -21.65 0.37 11.39
C LEU A 17 -22.15 -0.76 12.31
N ILE A 18 -22.03 -2.01 11.87
CA ILE A 18 -22.38 -3.18 12.68
C ILE A 18 -21.49 -3.24 13.93
N CYS A 19 -20.16 -3.09 13.78
CA CYS A 19 -19.22 -3.07 14.90
C CYS A 19 -19.55 -1.96 15.92
N GLY A 20 -19.77 -0.73 15.46
CA GLY A 20 -20.16 0.40 16.33
C GLY A 20 -21.51 0.18 17.01
N PHE A 21 -22.48 -0.38 16.30
CA PHE A 21 -23.79 -0.70 16.87
C PHE A 21 -23.70 -1.82 17.93
N LEU A 22 -23.00 -2.91 17.64
CA LEU A 22 -22.85 -4.04 18.56
C LEU A 22 -22.12 -3.63 19.85
N THR A 23 -21.04 -2.86 19.72
CA THR A 23 -20.31 -2.32 20.88
C THR A 23 -21.15 -1.32 21.68
N GLY A 24 -21.88 -0.44 20.99
CA GLY A 24 -22.79 0.51 21.61
C GLY A 24 -24.07 -0.11 22.20
N ARG A 25 -24.50 -1.30 21.79
CA ARG A 25 -25.78 -1.90 22.23
C ARG A 25 -25.63 -3.09 23.15
N PHE A 26 -24.61 -3.93 22.94
CA PHE A 26 -24.47 -5.23 23.59
C PHE A 26 -23.14 -5.38 24.34
N ALA A 27 -22.02 -4.90 23.78
CA ALA A 27 -20.70 -5.13 24.36
C ALA A 27 -20.27 -4.01 25.34
N TYR A 28 -21.15 -3.56 26.23
CA TYR A 28 -20.81 -2.61 27.29
C TYR A 28 -21.26 -3.11 28.66
N LYS A 29 -20.54 -2.71 29.72
CA LYS A 29 -20.94 -2.98 31.11
C LYS A 29 -21.39 -1.69 31.77
N LYS A 30 -22.38 -1.78 32.67
CA LYS A 30 -22.84 -0.63 33.48
C LYS A 30 -21.75 -0.08 34.40
N ARG A 31 -20.77 -0.91 34.78
CA ARG A 31 -19.56 -0.47 35.50
C ARG A 31 -18.57 0.13 34.49
N GLY A 32 -18.27 1.42 34.64
CA GLY A 32 -17.56 2.21 33.63
C GLY A 32 -16.12 1.82 33.30
N GLN A 33 -15.41 1.20 34.24
CA GLN A 33 -14.01 0.85 34.06
C GLN A 33 -13.78 -0.07 32.85
N THR A 34 -14.64 -1.06 32.64
CA THR A 34 -14.51 -1.97 31.49
C THR A 34 -14.79 -1.25 30.17
N THR A 35 -15.78 -0.37 30.12
CA THR A 35 -16.10 0.42 28.90
C THR A 35 -14.96 1.38 28.56
N MET A 36 -14.38 2.03 29.57
CA MET A 36 -13.21 2.89 29.38
C MET A 36 -11.99 2.12 28.87
N LEU A 37 -11.73 0.93 29.43
CA LEU A 37 -10.65 0.06 28.97
C LEU A 37 -10.81 -0.32 27.49
N TRP A 38 -11.99 -0.78 27.08
CA TRP A 38 -12.22 -1.16 25.69
C TRP A 38 -12.14 0.01 24.73
N LEU A 39 -12.67 1.18 25.11
CA LEU A 39 -12.49 2.41 24.33
C LEU A 39 -10.99 2.73 24.13
N ALA A 40 -10.21 2.72 25.22
CA ALA A 40 -8.79 3.00 25.18
C ALA A 40 -8.03 1.99 24.29
N LEU A 41 -8.31 0.69 24.43
CA LEU A 41 -7.71 -0.36 23.60
C LEU A 41 -8.09 -0.19 22.13
N SER A 42 -9.34 0.19 21.82
CA SER A 42 -9.80 0.45 20.45
C SER A 42 -9.05 1.59 19.80
N VAL A 43 -8.93 2.73 20.50
CA VAL A 43 -8.23 3.91 19.99
C VAL A 43 -6.73 3.61 19.84
N PHE A 44 -6.14 2.92 20.81
CA PHE A 44 -4.74 2.49 20.73
C PHE A 44 -4.51 1.55 19.54
N ALA A 45 -5.35 0.54 19.36
CA ALA A 45 -5.26 -0.40 18.23
C ALA A 45 -5.43 0.31 16.88
N MET A 46 -6.34 1.29 16.79
CA MET A 46 -6.50 2.14 15.61
C MET A 46 -5.20 2.88 15.26
N VAL A 47 -4.61 3.59 16.23
CA VAL A 47 -3.38 4.35 16.02
C VAL A 47 -2.20 3.42 15.70
N TYR A 48 -2.05 2.33 16.46
CA TYR A 48 -1.01 1.33 16.22
C TYR A 48 -1.13 0.74 14.81
N PHE A 49 -2.34 0.39 14.38
CA PHE A 49 -2.59 -0.13 13.04
C PHE A 49 -2.20 0.90 11.97
N MET A 50 -2.60 2.16 12.14
CA MET A 50 -2.27 3.23 11.18
C MET A 50 -0.76 3.43 11.01
N LEU A 51 0.01 3.33 12.10
CA LEU A 51 1.45 3.57 12.07
C LEU A 51 2.25 2.38 11.51
N TYR A 52 1.85 1.14 11.82
CA TYR A 52 2.70 -0.03 11.56
C TYR A 52 2.14 -1.03 10.55
N ALA A 53 0.83 -1.09 10.36
CA ALA A 53 0.19 -2.12 9.55
C ALA A 53 -0.55 -1.58 8.33
N SER A 54 -1.00 -0.33 8.36
CA SER A 54 -1.75 0.27 7.26
C SER A 54 -0.93 0.30 5.97
N GLY A 55 -1.57 -0.02 4.84
CA GLY A 55 -0.96 0.09 3.51
C GLY A 55 0.14 -0.92 3.19
N GLN A 56 0.47 -1.85 4.10
CA GLN A 56 1.54 -2.83 3.90
C GLN A 56 1.16 -3.88 2.84
N LEU A 57 2.10 -4.21 1.94
CA LEU A 57 1.84 -5.15 0.83
C LEU A 57 1.47 -6.56 1.30
N PHE A 58 1.95 -6.97 2.47
CA PHE A 58 1.62 -8.24 3.12
C PHE A 58 0.11 -8.55 3.13
N TRP A 59 -0.74 -7.52 3.28
CA TRP A 59 -2.19 -7.67 3.29
C TRP A 59 -2.76 -8.28 2.01
N ALA A 60 -2.13 -8.01 0.86
CA ALA A 60 -2.56 -8.55 -0.43
C ALA A 60 -2.41 -10.07 -0.53
N ARG A 61 -1.57 -10.68 0.31
CA ARG A 61 -1.46 -12.15 0.42
C ARG A 61 -2.72 -12.79 1.02
N TRP A 62 -3.36 -12.09 1.96
CA TRP A 62 -4.56 -12.58 2.66
C TRP A 62 -5.85 -12.13 1.99
N VAL A 63 -5.85 -10.92 1.42
CA VAL A 63 -6.96 -10.35 0.68
C VAL A 63 -6.48 -10.09 -0.75
N PRO A 64 -6.49 -11.11 -1.63
CA PRO A 64 -5.98 -10.99 -3.00
C PRO A 64 -6.96 -10.27 -3.94
N ALA A 65 -7.63 -9.22 -3.47
CA ALA A 65 -8.54 -8.38 -4.23
C ALA A 65 -7.87 -7.05 -4.59
N SER A 66 -8.18 -6.46 -5.75
CA SER A 66 -7.64 -5.15 -6.16
C SER A 66 -7.93 -4.05 -5.13
N ALA A 67 -9.06 -4.12 -4.42
CA ALA A 67 -9.43 -3.20 -3.35
C ALA A 67 -8.88 -3.57 -1.96
N ALA A 68 -7.79 -4.35 -1.87
CA ALA A 68 -7.17 -4.75 -0.61
C ALA A 68 -6.88 -3.57 0.32
N ILE A 69 -6.47 -2.42 -0.23
CA ILE A 69 -6.21 -1.17 0.52
C ILE A 69 -7.39 -0.73 1.41
N ILE A 70 -8.63 -1.04 1.02
CA ILE A 70 -9.84 -0.72 1.79
C ILE A 70 -10.23 -1.89 2.70
N TYR A 71 -10.24 -3.11 2.16
CA TYR A 71 -10.66 -4.30 2.91
C TYR A 71 -9.78 -4.60 4.13
N THR A 72 -8.49 -4.27 4.06
CA THR A 72 -7.57 -4.52 5.17
C THR A 72 -7.40 -3.32 6.09
N ASN A 73 -8.16 -2.24 5.89
CA ASN A 73 -8.09 -1.07 6.76
C ASN A 73 -8.84 -1.27 8.08
N LEU A 74 -8.22 -2.01 9.00
CA LEU A 74 -8.79 -2.33 10.31
C LEU A 74 -8.91 -1.11 11.24
N ALA A 75 -8.20 -0.02 10.96
CA ALA A 75 -8.33 1.21 11.73
C ALA A 75 -9.77 1.75 11.72
N ALA A 76 -10.49 1.61 10.59
CA ALA A 76 -11.90 1.97 10.51
C ALA A 76 -12.76 1.17 11.49
N LEU A 77 -12.54 -0.15 11.58
CA LEU A 77 -13.28 -1.02 12.50
C LEU A 77 -13.00 -0.66 13.96
N PHE A 78 -11.73 -0.41 14.30
CA PHE A 78 -11.34 0.02 15.64
C PHE A 78 -11.92 1.39 16.00
N ALA A 79 -11.95 2.34 15.07
CA ALA A 79 -12.58 3.63 15.26
C ALA A 79 -14.10 3.48 15.51
N ALA A 80 -14.78 2.64 14.73
CA ALA A 80 -16.21 2.40 14.86
C ALA A 80 -16.59 1.70 16.19
N CYS A 81 -15.83 0.69 16.61
CA CYS A 81 -15.96 0.08 17.95
C CYS A 81 -15.76 1.12 19.06
N GLY A 82 -14.73 1.96 18.91
CA GLY A 82 -14.47 3.08 19.81
C GLY A 82 -15.65 4.03 19.90
N ALA A 83 -16.29 4.37 18.78
CA ALA A 83 -17.48 5.23 18.75
C ALA A 83 -18.65 4.62 19.55
N GLY A 84 -18.89 3.30 19.41
CA GLY A 84 -19.91 2.58 20.17
C GLY A 84 -19.67 2.60 21.68
N TRP A 85 -18.43 2.36 22.12
CA TRP A 85 -18.07 2.44 23.54
C TRP A 85 -18.08 3.87 24.09
N ALA A 86 -17.64 4.86 23.30
CA ALA A 86 -17.67 6.27 23.67
C ALA A 86 -19.10 6.76 23.96
N TRP A 87 -20.09 6.29 23.18
CA TRP A 87 -21.51 6.57 23.43
C TRP A 87 -22.03 6.00 24.77
N ARG A 88 -21.38 4.96 25.30
CA ARG A 88 -21.77 4.25 26.53
C ARG A 88 -20.91 4.56 27.75
N LEU A 89 -20.07 5.59 27.70
CA LEU A 89 -19.32 6.06 28.87
C LEU A 89 -20.29 6.44 30.01
N PRO A 90 -20.17 5.85 31.21
CA PRO A 90 -21.00 6.23 32.34
C PRO A 90 -20.56 7.56 32.94
N ASP A 91 -21.45 8.18 33.71
CA ASP A 91 -21.22 9.44 34.42
C ASP A 91 -20.72 10.59 33.54
N THR A 92 -20.95 10.46 32.22
CA THR A 92 -20.51 11.41 31.20
C THR A 92 -21.74 12.05 30.54
N PRO A 93 -21.85 13.39 30.49
CA PRO A 93 -22.95 14.08 29.82
C PRO A 93 -23.16 13.62 28.37
N VAL A 94 -24.42 13.57 27.92
CA VAL A 94 -24.79 13.10 26.57
C VAL A 94 -24.02 13.83 25.47
N TRP A 95 -23.86 15.15 25.58
CA TRP A 95 -23.18 15.94 24.56
C TRP A 95 -21.69 15.56 24.41
N ARG A 96 -20.97 15.29 25.51
CA ARG A 96 -19.57 14.83 25.46
C ARG A 96 -19.46 13.46 24.78
N ARG A 97 -20.37 12.55 25.13
CA ARG A 97 -20.45 11.22 24.50
C ARG A 97 -20.75 11.32 23.01
N GLY A 98 -21.67 12.19 22.63
CA GLY A 98 -22.01 12.47 21.24
C GLY A 98 -20.83 13.02 20.44
N ILE A 99 -20.09 13.98 20.99
CA ILE A 99 -18.89 14.53 20.33
C ILE A 99 -17.83 13.44 20.14
N MET A 100 -17.47 12.70 21.20
CA MET A 100 -16.45 11.65 21.11
C MET A 100 -16.84 10.54 20.12
N ALA A 101 -18.07 10.05 20.22
CA ALA A 101 -18.59 9.03 19.30
C ALA A 101 -18.64 9.56 17.86
N GLY A 102 -19.07 10.81 17.67
CA GLY A 102 -19.11 11.48 16.37
C GLY A 102 -17.73 11.62 15.74
N MET A 103 -16.73 12.08 16.49
CA MET A 103 -15.35 12.20 15.99
C MET A 103 -14.77 10.85 15.58
N LEU A 104 -15.00 9.79 16.38
CA LEU A 104 -14.54 8.44 16.04
C LEU A 104 -15.30 7.84 14.84
N ALA A 105 -16.60 8.12 14.71
CA ALA A 105 -17.36 7.72 13.53
C ALA A 105 -16.87 8.44 12.26
N VAL A 106 -16.57 9.74 12.35
CA VAL A 106 -15.97 10.51 11.25
C VAL A 106 -14.58 9.97 10.92
N ALA A 107 -13.74 9.67 11.92
CA ALA A 107 -12.43 9.05 11.69
C ALA A 107 -12.55 7.68 11.00
N SER A 108 -13.53 6.86 11.40
CA SER A 108 -13.83 5.59 10.73
C SER A 108 -14.19 5.80 9.26
N ALA A 109 -15.12 6.71 8.97
CA ALA A 109 -15.56 6.99 7.61
C ALA A 109 -14.41 7.58 6.77
N ALA A 110 -13.69 8.56 7.31
CA ALA A 110 -12.53 9.18 6.67
C ALA A 110 -11.44 8.16 6.34
N SER A 111 -11.18 7.21 7.25
CA SER A 111 -10.21 6.14 7.02
C SER A 111 -10.60 5.22 5.87
N ILE A 112 -11.89 4.84 5.76
CA ILE A 112 -12.40 4.00 4.65
C ILE A 112 -12.25 4.71 3.30
N ILE A 113 -12.60 5.99 3.23
CA ILE A 113 -12.57 6.77 1.99
C ILE A 113 -11.21 7.40 1.70
N TRP A 114 -10.23 7.25 2.61
CA TRP A 114 -8.93 7.91 2.52
C TRP A 114 -8.23 7.73 1.17
N PRO A 115 -8.22 6.54 0.52
CA PRO A 115 -7.56 6.38 -0.78
C PRO A 115 -8.16 7.24 -1.90
N LEU A 116 -9.44 7.60 -1.81
CA LEU A 116 -10.09 8.51 -2.77
C LEU A 116 -9.98 9.96 -2.32
N LEU A 117 -10.13 10.20 -1.02
CA LEU A 117 -10.04 11.52 -0.42
C LEU A 117 -8.64 12.10 -0.58
N SER A 118 -7.58 11.29 -0.45
CA SER A 118 -6.20 11.74 -0.59
C SER A 118 -5.93 12.27 -2.00
N ILE A 119 -6.41 11.60 -3.04
CA ILE A 119 -6.33 12.05 -4.43
C ILE A 119 -7.09 13.36 -4.63
N ALA A 120 -8.29 13.50 -4.04
CA ALA A 120 -9.07 14.73 -4.15
C ALA A 120 -8.39 15.93 -3.43
N LEU A 121 -7.74 15.67 -2.29
CA LEU A 121 -7.01 16.70 -1.53
C LEU A 121 -5.62 16.99 -2.10
N ARG A 122 -5.02 16.02 -2.76
CA ARG A 122 -3.65 16.05 -3.30
C ARG A 122 -3.66 15.51 -4.73
N PRO A 123 -4.13 16.29 -5.71
CA PRO A 123 -4.30 15.81 -7.07
C PRO A 123 -3.03 15.16 -7.63
N PRO A 124 -3.16 14.07 -8.41
CA PRO A 124 -1.99 13.39 -8.97
C PRO A 124 -1.28 14.32 -9.95
N PRO A 125 0.06 14.18 -10.09
CA PRO A 125 0.77 14.80 -11.21
C PRO A 125 0.29 14.20 -12.53
N ALA A 126 0.46 14.95 -13.63
CA ALA A 126 0.30 14.38 -14.97
C ALA A 126 1.41 13.34 -15.20
N GLY A 127 1.04 12.16 -15.71
CA GLY A 127 2.00 11.19 -16.20
C GLY A 127 2.34 11.44 -17.66
N ASP A 128 3.43 10.82 -18.11
CA ASP A 128 3.87 10.82 -19.50
C ASP A 128 4.15 9.37 -19.94
N ASP A 129 4.58 9.18 -21.18
CA ASP A 129 4.97 7.90 -21.74
C ASP A 129 6.42 7.94 -22.20
N GLN A 130 7.31 8.34 -21.29
CA GLN A 130 8.75 8.41 -21.55
C GLN A 130 9.43 7.09 -21.24
N TRP A 131 10.19 6.58 -22.22
CA TRP A 131 10.91 5.31 -22.10
C TRP A 131 12.38 5.49 -22.40
N ARG A 132 13.22 4.74 -21.68
CA ARG A 132 14.65 4.61 -21.94
C ARG A 132 15.06 3.15 -21.76
N ASP A 133 15.62 2.55 -22.80
CA ASP A 133 16.16 1.18 -22.77
C ASP A 133 15.21 0.12 -22.18
N GLY A 134 13.91 0.25 -22.49
CA GLY A 134 12.87 -0.67 -21.99
C GLY A 134 12.34 -0.37 -20.59
N VAL A 135 12.78 0.73 -19.98
CA VAL A 135 12.31 1.22 -18.67
C VAL A 135 11.44 2.46 -18.86
N ALA A 136 10.24 2.46 -18.27
CA ALA A 136 9.40 3.64 -18.20
C ALA A 136 9.96 4.60 -17.15
N LEU A 137 10.22 5.84 -17.56
CA LEU A 137 10.75 6.88 -16.69
C LEU A 137 9.63 7.58 -15.94
N GLN A 138 9.88 7.94 -14.68
CA GLN A 138 8.93 8.69 -13.88
C GLN A 138 8.90 10.16 -14.28
N THR A 139 7.70 10.71 -14.46
CA THR A 139 7.50 12.13 -14.80
C THR A 139 7.61 13.03 -13.57
N SER A 140 7.34 12.49 -12.38
CA SER A 140 7.36 13.21 -11.10
C SER A 140 7.99 12.37 -10.01
N TRP A 141 8.46 12.99 -8.93
CA TRP A 141 8.95 12.29 -7.75
C TRP A 141 7.89 11.37 -7.11
N ALA A 142 6.60 11.66 -7.34
CA ALA A 142 5.47 10.88 -6.81
C ALA A 142 5.11 9.65 -7.66
N THR A 143 5.69 9.49 -8.86
CA THR A 143 5.22 8.50 -9.86
C THR A 143 6.20 7.36 -10.14
N CYS A 144 7.22 7.17 -9.29
CA CYS A 144 8.13 6.02 -9.38
C CYS A 144 7.38 4.67 -9.43
N SER A 145 6.36 4.50 -8.59
CA SER A 145 5.60 3.25 -8.52
C SER A 145 4.78 2.94 -9.78
N PRO A 146 3.94 3.84 -10.34
CA PRO A 146 3.27 3.57 -11.61
C PRO A 146 4.24 3.40 -12.79
N ALA A 147 5.38 4.11 -12.82
CA ALA A 147 6.40 3.91 -13.85
C ALA A 147 7.11 2.55 -13.72
N ALA A 148 7.45 2.11 -12.50
CA ALA A 148 7.95 0.76 -12.26
C ALA A 148 6.91 -0.32 -12.63
N ALA A 149 5.64 -0.08 -12.33
CA ALA A 149 4.56 -0.96 -12.77
C ALA A 149 4.43 -1.03 -14.30
N ALA A 150 4.58 0.09 -15.02
CA ALA A 150 4.60 0.11 -16.49
C ALA A 150 5.76 -0.75 -17.01
N THR A 151 6.97 -0.52 -16.49
CA THR A 151 8.16 -1.31 -16.84
C THR A 151 7.94 -2.81 -16.61
N PHE A 152 7.42 -3.16 -15.42
CA PHE A 152 7.16 -4.55 -15.03
C PHE A 152 6.13 -5.22 -15.93
N LEU A 153 5.01 -4.55 -16.21
CA LEU A 153 3.96 -5.08 -17.08
C LEU A 153 4.46 -5.25 -18.52
N ASN A 154 5.23 -4.29 -19.05
CA ASN A 154 5.78 -4.39 -20.41
C ASN A 154 6.83 -5.48 -20.54
N ALA A 155 7.66 -5.70 -19.51
CA ALA A 155 8.59 -6.84 -19.45
C ALA A 155 7.84 -8.20 -19.43
N GLU A 156 6.58 -8.20 -19.01
CA GLU A 156 5.65 -9.34 -19.04
C GLU A 156 4.76 -9.36 -20.31
N GLU A 157 5.13 -8.59 -21.33
CA GLU A 157 4.44 -8.41 -22.61
C GLU A 157 3.03 -7.79 -22.51
N ILE A 158 2.72 -7.12 -21.40
CA ILE A 158 1.48 -6.39 -21.18
C ILE A 158 1.75 -4.89 -21.34
N LYS A 159 1.28 -4.31 -22.45
CA LYS A 159 1.48 -2.89 -22.73
C LYS A 159 0.74 -2.01 -21.72
N SER A 160 1.48 -1.11 -21.09
CA SER A 160 0.95 -0.09 -20.17
C SER A 160 1.90 1.09 -20.09
N SER A 161 1.37 2.27 -19.81
CA SER A 161 2.15 3.50 -19.58
C SER A 161 2.08 3.95 -18.12
N GLU A 162 3.00 4.83 -17.71
CA GLU A 162 2.92 5.50 -16.40
C GLU A 162 1.60 6.27 -16.27
N ALA A 163 1.23 7.05 -17.30
CA ALA A 163 0.01 7.84 -17.32
C ALA A 163 -1.27 7.02 -17.10
N GLU A 164 -1.35 5.83 -17.70
CA GLU A 164 -2.47 4.90 -17.48
C GLU A 164 -2.49 4.34 -16.06
N LEU A 165 -1.32 4.08 -15.47
CA LEU A 165 -1.19 3.42 -14.17
C LEU A 165 -1.32 4.36 -12.98
N ILE A 166 -1.05 5.66 -13.12
CA ILE A 166 -1.24 6.67 -12.06
C ILE A 166 -2.62 6.57 -11.38
N PRO A 167 -3.76 6.63 -12.11
CA PRO A 167 -5.08 6.53 -11.50
C PRO A 167 -5.36 5.13 -10.94
N LEU A 168 -4.77 4.07 -11.49
CA LEU A 168 -5.01 2.70 -11.04
C LEU A 168 -4.27 2.39 -9.74
N CYS A 169 -3.08 2.96 -9.62
CA CYS A 169 -2.23 2.85 -8.45
C CYS A 169 -2.67 3.77 -7.30
N LEU A 170 -3.71 4.59 -7.50
CA LEU A 170 -4.17 5.58 -6.52
C LEU A 170 -3.06 6.55 -6.12
N THR A 171 -2.21 6.91 -7.09
CA THR A 171 -1.13 7.87 -6.89
C THR A 171 -1.72 9.24 -6.63
N ASP A 172 -1.12 9.97 -5.69
CA ASP A 172 -1.46 11.36 -5.37
C ASP A 172 -0.17 12.20 -5.35
N SER A 173 -0.26 13.51 -5.08
CA SER A 173 0.95 14.36 -5.11
C SER A 173 2.00 14.02 -4.06
N SER A 174 1.71 13.14 -3.09
CA SER A 174 2.65 12.64 -2.07
C SER A 174 3.23 11.27 -2.40
N GLY A 175 2.87 10.67 -3.53
CA GLY A 175 3.37 9.37 -3.98
C GLY A 175 2.27 8.31 -4.13
N THR A 176 2.71 7.07 -4.22
CA THR A 176 1.84 5.91 -4.42
C THR A 176 1.84 5.02 -3.18
N PRO A 177 0.66 4.72 -2.58
CA PRO A 177 0.58 3.73 -1.51
C PRO A 177 0.98 2.34 -2.03
N THR A 178 1.66 1.51 -1.23
CA THR A 178 2.11 0.17 -1.69
C THR A 178 0.95 -0.75 -2.11
N LEU A 179 -0.16 -0.75 -1.36
CA LEU A 179 -1.38 -1.46 -1.78
C LEU A 179 -2.08 -0.80 -2.98
N GLY A 180 -1.83 0.50 -3.21
CA GLY A 180 -2.22 1.20 -4.44
C GLY A 180 -1.46 0.65 -5.65
N LEU A 181 -0.12 0.57 -5.57
CA LEU A 181 0.71 -0.07 -6.60
C LEU A 181 0.25 -1.49 -6.92
N TYR A 182 0.00 -2.31 -5.88
CA TYR A 182 -0.58 -3.64 -6.06
C TYR A 182 -1.92 -3.61 -6.80
N ARG A 183 -2.82 -2.68 -6.43
CA ARG A 183 -4.11 -2.51 -7.13
C ARG A 183 -3.90 -2.26 -8.62
N GLY A 184 -3.02 -1.34 -8.97
CA GLY A 184 -2.75 -0.98 -10.37
C GLY A 184 -2.28 -2.20 -11.18
N VAL A 185 -1.26 -2.88 -10.69
CA VAL A 185 -0.73 -4.10 -11.33
C VAL A 185 -1.79 -5.20 -11.39
N LYS A 186 -2.55 -5.42 -10.30
CA LYS A 186 -3.58 -6.46 -10.23
C LYS A 186 -4.70 -6.26 -11.25
N LEU A 187 -5.17 -5.02 -11.42
CA LEU A 187 -6.24 -4.73 -12.38
C LEU A 187 -5.78 -5.03 -13.81
N VAL A 188 -4.62 -4.51 -14.20
CA VAL A 188 -4.09 -4.72 -15.55
C VAL A 188 -3.73 -6.19 -15.79
N ALA A 189 -3.13 -6.86 -14.80
CA ALA A 189 -2.83 -8.29 -14.91
C ALA A 189 -4.10 -9.14 -15.11
N ASN A 190 -5.16 -8.87 -14.33
CA ASN A 190 -6.43 -9.59 -14.43
C ASN A 190 -7.11 -9.39 -15.80
N GLU A 191 -7.06 -8.17 -16.36
CA GLU A 191 -7.58 -7.87 -17.71
C GLU A 191 -6.84 -8.67 -18.79
N ASN A 192 -5.61 -9.09 -18.52
CA ASN A 192 -4.76 -9.88 -19.40
C ASN A 192 -4.69 -11.38 -19.03
N GLY A 193 -5.63 -11.87 -18.20
CA GLY A 193 -5.72 -13.29 -17.83
C GLY A 193 -4.57 -13.79 -16.94
N LYS A 194 -3.82 -12.88 -16.33
CA LYS A 194 -2.79 -13.16 -15.31
C LYS A 194 -3.31 -12.76 -13.93
N ASP A 195 -2.59 -13.16 -12.89
CA ASP A 195 -2.81 -12.74 -11.51
C ASP A 195 -1.48 -12.29 -10.89
N VAL A 196 -1.52 -11.62 -9.74
CA VAL A 196 -0.36 -11.09 -9.02
C VAL A 196 -0.09 -11.94 -7.79
N ALA A 197 1.12 -12.48 -7.68
CA ALA A 197 1.59 -13.14 -6.48
C ALA A 197 2.55 -12.24 -5.69
N ILE A 198 2.30 -12.13 -4.38
CA ILE A 198 3.17 -11.41 -3.46
C ILE A 198 4.35 -12.31 -3.09
N LEU A 199 5.56 -11.77 -3.22
CA LEU A 199 6.79 -12.39 -2.79
C LEU A 199 7.15 -11.92 -1.39
N THR A 200 7.52 -12.88 -0.54
CA THR A 200 8.08 -12.62 0.79
C THR A 200 9.22 -13.61 0.99
N THR A 201 10.44 -13.20 0.64
CA THR A 201 11.64 -14.06 0.65
C THR A 201 12.88 -13.20 0.85
N ASP A 202 13.98 -13.80 1.28
CA ASP A 202 15.30 -13.17 1.32
C ASP A 202 15.98 -13.18 -0.06
N LEU A 203 17.16 -12.54 -0.16
CA LEU A 203 17.95 -12.45 -1.39
C LEU A 203 18.29 -13.82 -1.97
N GLU A 204 18.64 -14.77 -1.13
CA GLU A 204 18.95 -16.13 -1.56
C GLU A 204 17.73 -16.82 -2.17
N GLY A 205 16.55 -16.69 -1.56
CA GLY A 205 15.33 -17.25 -2.13
C GLY A 205 14.89 -16.55 -3.42
N LEU A 206 15.17 -15.24 -3.58
CA LEU A 206 14.95 -14.54 -4.85
C LEU A 206 15.87 -15.05 -5.95
N ILE A 207 17.18 -15.17 -5.66
CA ILE A 207 18.19 -15.69 -6.58
C ILE A 207 17.86 -17.14 -6.97
N ALA A 208 17.60 -18.00 -5.98
CA ALA A 208 17.33 -19.41 -6.21
C ALA A 208 16.03 -19.66 -7.00
N ALA A 209 15.05 -18.74 -6.91
CA ALA A 209 13.83 -18.84 -7.67
C ALA A 209 14.05 -18.59 -9.18
N ASP A 210 15.05 -17.78 -9.53
CA ASP A 210 15.45 -17.39 -10.89
C ASP A 210 14.25 -17.12 -11.82
N LYS A 211 13.30 -16.32 -11.32
CA LYS A 211 12.03 -16.01 -11.99
C LYS A 211 11.87 -14.50 -12.08
N TRP A 212 12.20 -13.99 -13.26
CA TRP A 212 12.17 -12.58 -13.61
C TRP A 212 11.07 -12.33 -14.67
N PRO A 213 10.54 -11.10 -14.77
CA PRO A 213 10.84 -9.92 -13.95
C PRO A 213 10.17 -9.96 -12.56
N VAL A 214 10.67 -9.15 -11.64
CA VAL A 214 10.07 -8.95 -10.29
C VAL A 214 10.00 -7.46 -9.98
N LEU A 215 8.80 -6.98 -9.65
CA LEU A 215 8.62 -5.63 -9.12
C LEU A 215 8.89 -5.64 -7.62
N ILE A 216 9.82 -4.82 -7.15
CA ILE A 216 10.22 -4.76 -5.73
C ILE A 216 10.13 -3.36 -5.16
N GLY A 217 9.81 -3.30 -3.87
CA GLY A 217 10.01 -2.10 -3.06
C GLY A 217 11.41 -2.13 -2.45
N VAL A 218 12.12 -1.03 -2.59
CA VAL A 218 13.49 -0.85 -2.15
C VAL A 218 13.59 0.41 -1.29
N GLN A 219 14.49 0.43 -0.33
CA GLN A 219 14.65 1.56 0.57
C GLN A 219 16.08 1.57 1.09
N LEU A 220 16.73 2.73 1.03
CA LEU A 220 18.01 2.93 1.69
C LEU A 220 17.78 3.12 3.20
N PRO A 221 18.32 2.26 4.08
CA PRO A 221 18.17 2.43 5.53
C PRO A 221 18.78 3.74 6.04
N PHE A 222 18.27 4.24 7.17
CA PHE A 222 18.94 5.32 7.88
C PHE A 222 20.30 4.86 8.41
N GLY A 223 21.31 5.73 8.33
CA GLY A 223 22.65 5.45 8.85
C GLY A 223 23.55 4.63 7.93
N THR A 224 23.14 4.36 6.68
CA THR A 224 24.04 3.76 5.67
C THR A 224 25.24 4.68 5.43
N GLU A 225 26.44 4.17 5.64
CA GLU A 225 27.68 4.95 5.53
C GLU A 225 28.12 5.20 4.08
N ASP A 226 27.71 4.33 3.15
CA ASP A 226 28.07 4.49 1.74
C ASP A 226 27.33 5.68 1.10
N ARG A 227 28.08 6.77 0.94
CA ARG A 227 27.55 8.04 0.40
C ARG A 227 27.23 7.96 -1.09
N ARG A 228 27.69 6.93 -1.83
CA ARG A 228 27.43 6.80 -3.27
C ARG A 228 25.94 6.74 -3.57
N TYR A 229 25.15 6.05 -2.72
CA TYR A 229 23.70 5.97 -2.88
C TYR A 229 23.05 7.36 -2.89
N ALA A 230 23.45 8.24 -1.98
CA ALA A 230 22.89 9.59 -1.90
C ALA A 230 23.47 10.54 -2.96
N GLU A 231 24.80 10.52 -3.16
CA GLU A 231 25.50 11.52 -3.98
C GLU A 231 25.46 11.23 -5.47
N GLN A 232 25.44 9.95 -5.86
CA GLN A 232 25.53 9.53 -7.26
C GLN A 232 24.18 9.02 -7.78
N TRP A 233 23.42 8.33 -6.93
CA TRP A 233 22.17 7.67 -7.32
C TRP A 233 20.92 8.38 -6.76
N GLY A 234 21.09 9.44 -5.98
CA GLY A 234 20.00 10.30 -5.52
C GLY A 234 19.09 9.70 -4.44
N TRP A 235 19.49 8.62 -3.78
CA TRP A 235 18.70 7.98 -2.73
C TRP A 235 18.57 8.88 -1.50
N ILE A 236 17.34 8.95 -0.98
CA ILE A 236 17.04 9.63 0.28
C ILE A 236 16.84 8.55 1.36
N PRO A 237 17.71 8.47 2.38
CA PRO A 237 17.55 7.50 3.46
C PRO A 237 16.16 7.53 4.09
N GLY A 238 15.57 6.36 4.26
CA GLY A 238 14.22 6.20 4.80
C GLY A 238 13.09 6.47 3.79
N MET A 239 13.38 6.91 2.57
CA MET A 239 12.37 7.00 1.51
C MET A 239 12.31 5.69 0.72
N GLY A 240 11.10 5.13 0.60
CA GLY A 240 10.87 3.96 -0.24
C GLY A 240 10.83 4.34 -1.72
N HIS A 241 11.28 3.43 -2.57
CA HIS A 241 11.29 3.53 -4.02
C HIS A 241 10.84 2.20 -4.65
N SER A 242 10.33 2.24 -5.87
CA SER A 242 9.85 1.05 -6.58
C SER A 242 10.68 0.85 -7.83
N VAL A 243 11.22 -0.35 -8.00
CA VAL A 243 12.05 -0.72 -9.16
C VAL A 243 11.67 -2.11 -9.67
N VAL A 244 12.16 -2.49 -10.84
CA VAL A 244 11.94 -3.81 -11.44
C VAL A 244 13.26 -4.53 -11.61
N VAL A 245 13.40 -5.71 -11.02
CA VAL A 245 14.52 -6.61 -11.32
C VAL A 245 14.15 -7.40 -12.57
N LEU A 246 14.79 -7.08 -13.69
CA LEU A 246 14.49 -7.64 -15.01
C LEU A 246 15.19 -8.98 -15.24
N GLY A 247 16.27 -9.24 -14.52
CA GLY A 247 17.05 -10.46 -14.66
C GLY A 247 18.42 -10.34 -14.02
N ARG A 248 19.32 -11.24 -14.41
CA ARG A 248 20.72 -11.22 -14.01
C ARG A 248 21.62 -11.17 -15.24
N ASP A 249 22.77 -10.51 -15.12
CA ASP A 249 23.78 -10.52 -16.16
C ASP A 249 24.70 -11.75 -16.07
N GLY A 250 25.62 -11.91 -17.02
CA GLY A 250 26.57 -13.03 -17.05
C GLY A 250 27.60 -13.03 -15.91
N ASN A 251 27.63 -11.99 -15.08
CA ASN A 251 28.53 -11.83 -13.92
C ASN A 251 27.77 -11.91 -12.60
N ASP A 252 26.58 -12.50 -12.58
CA ASP A 252 25.77 -12.72 -11.37
C ASP A 252 25.21 -11.41 -10.76
N ARG A 253 25.25 -10.28 -11.49
CA ARG A 253 24.71 -8.99 -11.08
C ARG A 253 23.25 -8.83 -11.52
N PHE A 254 22.51 -7.94 -10.87
CA PHE A 254 21.09 -7.73 -11.13
C PHE A 254 20.88 -6.62 -12.16
N ILE A 255 20.08 -6.89 -13.18
CA ILE A 255 19.65 -5.88 -14.16
C ILE A 255 18.37 -5.25 -13.60
N VAL A 256 18.42 -3.96 -13.27
CA VAL A 256 17.34 -3.25 -12.58
C VAL A 256 16.82 -2.12 -13.45
N GLY A 257 15.51 -2.07 -13.68
CA GLY A 257 14.84 -0.91 -14.25
C GLY A 257 14.43 0.05 -13.14
N ASP A 258 15.18 1.14 -12.99
CA ASP A 258 14.86 2.24 -12.08
C ASP A 258 14.13 3.37 -12.83
N PRO A 259 12.90 3.72 -12.45
CA PRO A 259 12.14 4.81 -13.08
C PRO A 259 12.82 6.18 -13.06
N SER A 260 13.74 6.45 -12.14
CA SER A 260 14.45 7.74 -12.04
C SER A 260 15.59 7.89 -13.04
N ILE A 261 16.22 6.79 -13.45
CA ILE A 261 17.48 6.81 -14.20
C ILE A 261 17.40 6.02 -15.51
N GLY A 262 16.70 4.88 -15.50
CA GLY A 262 16.63 3.92 -16.59
C GLY A 262 17.18 2.56 -16.16
N LEU A 263 17.95 1.91 -17.04
CA LEU A 263 18.55 0.61 -16.74
C LEU A 263 19.81 0.77 -15.89
N GLU A 264 19.88 0.02 -14.79
CA GLU A 264 21.01 -0.06 -13.89
C GLU A 264 21.48 -1.51 -13.72
N VAL A 265 22.72 -1.65 -13.27
CA VAL A 265 23.30 -2.95 -12.89
C VAL A 265 23.74 -2.86 -11.44
N TRP A 266 23.10 -3.66 -10.58
CA TRP A 266 23.34 -3.67 -9.15
C TRP A 266 24.09 -4.94 -8.74
N ASP A 267 25.05 -4.79 -7.84
CA ASP A 267 25.77 -5.93 -7.27
C ASP A 267 24.93 -6.59 -6.15
N ARG A 268 25.35 -7.77 -5.70
CA ARG A 268 24.68 -8.49 -4.60
C ARG A 268 24.60 -7.64 -3.33
N SER A 269 25.66 -6.88 -3.02
CA SER A 269 25.69 -5.99 -1.86
C SER A 269 24.65 -4.88 -1.93
N ASP A 270 24.36 -4.36 -3.13
CA ASP A 270 23.33 -3.34 -3.31
C ASP A 270 21.95 -3.91 -2.99
N MET A 271 21.67 -5.12 -3.49
CA MET A 271 20.41 -5.81 -3.20
C MET A 271 20.26 -6.16 -1.72
N GLU A 272 21.34 -6.55 -1.02
CA GLU A 272 21.31 -6.83 0.42
C GLU A 272 20.98 -5.58 1.26
N ILE A 273 21.39 -4.40 0.79
CA ILE A 273 21.13 -3.12 1.49
C ILE A 273 19.75 -2.58 1.16
N LEU A 274 19.37 -2.60 -0.12
CA LEU A 274 18.20 -1.88 -0.62
C LEU A 274 16.91 -2.71 -0.54
N TRP A 275 16.99 -4.04 -0.69
CA TRP A 275 15.80 -4.89 -0.78
C TRP A 275 15.44 -5.55 0.56
N HIS A 276 14.22 -5.29 1.02
CA HIS A 276 13.70 -5.74 2.33
C HIS A 276 12.80 -6.98 2.24
N GLY A 277 12.95 -7.77 1.17
CA GLY A 277 12.33 -9.09 1.04
C GLY A 277 10.86 -9.11 0.60
N ILE A 278 10.35 -8.00 0.08
CA ILE A 278 8.96 -7.88 -0.40
C ILE A 278 8.95 -7.50 -1.88
N GLY A 279 8.10 -8.17 -2.67
CA GLY A 279 7.94 -7.90 -4.09
C GLY A 279 6.68 -8.50 -4.70
N MET A 280 6.53 -8.37 -6.01
CA MET A 280 5.41 -8.86 -6.79
C MET A 280 5.87 -9.46 -8.10
N ARG A 281 5.17 -10.50 -8.54
CA ARG A 281 5.36 -11.17 -9.82
C ARG A 281 4.01 -11.50 -10.43
N LEU A 282 3.97 -11.69 -11.74
CA LEU A 282 2.79 -12.25 -12.39
C LEU A 282 2.80 -13.78 -12.32
N VAL A 283 1.61 -14.34 -12.27
CA VAL A 283 1.36 -15.78 -12.32
C VAL A 283 0.14 -16.03 -13.21
N PRO A 284 -0.05 -17.25 -13.75
CA PRO A 284 -1.29 -17.60 -14.42
C PRO A 284 -2.49 -17.39 -13.50
N ALA A 285 -3.59 -16.85 -14.03
CA ALA A 285 -4.82 -16.69 -13.24
C ALA A 285 -5.31 -18.05 -12.71
N LYS A 286 -5.69 -18.08 -11.43
CA LYS A 286 -6.36 -19.24 -10.85
C LYS A 286 -7.74 -19.35 -11.50
N ARG A 287 -7.98 -20.45 -12.22
CA ARG A 287 -9.31 -20.82 -12.71
C ARG A 287 -10.24 -21.18 -11.56
#